data_AF-A0A359CEE0-F1
#
_entry.id   AF-A0A359CEE0-F1
#
_cell.length_a   1.000
_cell.length_b   1.000
_cell.length_c   1.000
_cell.angle_alpha   90.00
_cell.angle_beta   90.00
_cell.angle_gamma   90.00
#
_symmetry.space_group_name_H-M   'P 1'
#
loop_
_entity.id
_entity.type
_entity.pdbx_description
1 polymer ?
#
loop_
_entity_poly.entity_id
_entity_poly.type
_entity_poly.pdbx_seq_one_letter_code
_entity_poly.pdbx_strand_id
1 'polypeptide(L)'
;MKNIILLLAAAIFCFISCDPIEDRDVLPPLEEAEKVAEKINLKVENTIPGGNIIALSIDEGYQVHWEVEGINSFKTKDNIRLRTLGEKIVTCNVLTKGGIVSIKRTIEVTSLPDLVKEPLAFLIDYFGDGKTWVYATDFGDGTQHWYLSAPYAWDELWWSPIADGVSPEDGFQTEIFFQKAGDKLSMSVVKSPGEEPQVSEFLFDSQKMTLTVIEDIFPGMDHAYKDTFDVKIINENELVLFQDGAGAGKNSGWVWRLKRKGYKYLN
;
A
#
# COMPACT_ATOMS: atom_id res chain seq x y z
N MET A 1 -62.32 64.82 -5.16
CA MET A 1 -60.94 65.12 -5.61
C MET A 1 -59.88 64.90 -4.52
N LYS A 2 -60.08 65.37 -3.28
CA LYS A 2 -59.13 65.18 -2.16
C LYS A 2 -58.76 63.71 -1.88
N ASN A 3 -59.74 62.80 -1.95
CA ASN A 3 -59.52 61.37 -1.66
C ASN A 3 -58.80 60.63 -2.79
N ILE A 4 -58.86 61.11 -4.04
CA ILE A 4 -58.15 60.52 -5.18
C ILE A 4 -56.68 60.89 -5.14
N ILE A 5 -56.36 62.13 -4.73
CA ILE A 5 -54.98 62.61 -4.57
C ILE A 5 -54.28 61.86 -3.44
N LEU A 6 -54.99 61.56 -2.35
CA LEU A 6 -54.44 60.76 -1.24
C LEU A 6 -54.12 59.31 -1.66
N LEU A 7 -54.97 58.73 -2.51
CA LEU A 7 -54.81 57.37 -3.02
C LEU A 7 -53.66 57.26 -4.03
N LEU A 8 -53.48 58.29 -4.87
CA LEU A 8 -52.34 58.38 -5.78
C LEU A 8 -51.02 58.57 -5.02
N ALA A 9 -51.02 59.41 -3.97
CA ALA A 9 -49.84 59.62 -3.14
C ALA A 9 -49.43 58.35 -2.38
N ALA A 10 -50.39 57.60 -1.84
CA ALA A 10 -50.14 56.32 -1.17
C ALA A 10 -49.60 55.25 -2.14
N ALA A 11 -50.12 55.20 -3.37
CA ALA A 11 -49.65 54.27 -4.39
C ALA A 11 -48.20 54.54 -4.84
N ILE A 12 -47.76 55.81 -4.87
CA ILE A 12 -46.38 56.19 -5.22
C ILE A 12 -45.37 55.74 -4.14
N PHE A 13 -45.76 55.73 -2.87
CA PHE A 13 -44.90 55.24 -1.79
C PHE A 13 -44.69 53.72 -1.81
N CYS A 14 -45.59 52.95 -2.42
CA CYS A 14 -45.44 51.49 -2.54
C CYS A 14 -44.39 51.05 -3.57
N PHE A 15 -43.92 51.95 -4.45
CA PHE A 15 -42.88 51.66 -5.45
C PHE A 15 -41.48 52.11 -5.04
N ILE A 16 -41.33 52.69 -3.84
CA ILE A 16 -40.01 52.90 -3.22
C ILE A 16 -39.65 51.59 -2.52
N SER A 17 -39.51 50.50 -3.28
CA SER A 17 -38.89 49.30 -2.72
C SER A 17 -37.45 49.68 -2.42
N CYS A 18 -37.07 49.68 -1.15
CA CYS A 18 -35.68 49.63 -0.75
C CYS A 18 -35.03 48.51 -1.57
N ASP A 19 -33.99 48.82 -2.35
CA ASP A 19 -33.10 47.78 -2.82
C ASP A 19 -32.71 46.97 -1.58
N PRO A 20 -32.98 45.65 -1.53
CA PRO A 20 -32.56 44.86 -0.39
C PRO A 20 -31.06 45.09 -0.23
N ILE A 21 -30.63 45.46 0.98
CA ILE A 21 -29.21 45.42 1.34
C ILE A 21 -28.86 43.94 1.35
N GLU A 22 -28.49 43.43 0.19
CA GLU A 22 -27.86 42.14 0.06
C GLU A 22 -26.43 42.31 0.53
N ASP A 23 -26.15 41.85 1.75
CA ASP A 23 -24.77 41.52 2.15
C ASP A 23 -24.33 40.37 1.25
N ARG A 24 -23.84 40.73 0.06
CA ARG A 24 -23.22 39.76 -0.83
C ARG A 24 -21.83 39.53 -0.28
N ASP A 25 -21.64 38.38 0.36
CA ASP A 25 -20.31 37.81 0.55
C ASP A 25 -19.72 37.51 -0.83
N VAL A 26 -19.11 38.52 -1.43
CA VAL A 26 -18.38 38.37 -2.68
C VAL A 26 -17.07 37.68 -2.34
N LEU A 27 -16.92 36.44 -2.78
CA LEU A 27 -15.64 35.75 -2.69
C LEU A 27 -14.56 36.62 -3.35
N PRO A 28 -13.46 36.91 -2.66
CA PRO A 28 -12.37 37.65 -3.28
C PRO A 28 -11.85 36.88 -4.50
N PRO A 29 -11.23 37.58 -5.47
CA PRO A 29 -10.69 36.92 -6.65
C PRO A 29 -9.64 35.88 -6.25
N LEU A 30 -9.50 34.84 -7.09
CA LEU A 30 -8.48 33.83 -6.91
C LEU A 30 -7.08 34.47 -6.98
N GLU A 31 -6.25 34.18 -5.98
CA GLU A 31 -4.86 34.66 -5.95
C GLU A 31 -4.02 33.96 -7.04
N GLU A 32 -3.04 34.67 -7.62
CA GLU A 32 -2.13 34.08 -8.61
C GLU A 32 -1.20 33.03 -7.97
N ALA A 33 -0.99 31.90 -8.66
CA ALA A 33 -0.27 30.74 -8.13
C ALA A 33 1.13 31.05 -7.58
N GLU A 34 1.95 31.80 -8.32
CA GLU A 34 3.33 32.11 -7.89
C GLU A 34 3.36 33.07 -6.68
N LYS A 35 2.42 34.01 -6.61
CA LYS A 35 2.29 34.88 -5.42
C LYS A 35 1.89 34.09 -4.18
N VAL A 36 0.99 33.11 -4.34
CA VAL A 36 0.64 32.20 -3.24
C VAL A 36 1.83 31.34 -2.86
N ALA A 37 2.58 30.81 -3.84
CA ALA A 37 3.77 30.00 -3.59
C ALA A 37 4.84 30.73 -2.76
N GLU A 38 5.11 32.01 -3.06
CA GLU A 38 6.01 32.86 -2.27
C GLU A 38 5.47 33.11 -0.86
N LYS A 39 4.17 33.45 -0.75
CA LYS A 39 3.48 33.74 0.51
C LYS A 39 3.45 32.57 1.49
N ILE A 40 3.37 31.33 0.99
CA ILE A 40 3.35 30.11 1.79
C ILE A 40 4.74 29.47 1.93
N ASN A 41 5.79 30.10 1.38
CA ASN A 41 7.16 29.58 1.38
C ASN A 41 7.21 28.13 0.84
N LEU A 42 6.61 27.93 -0.34
CA LEU A 42 6.48 26.61 -0.97
C LEU A 42 7.85 26.01 -1.31
N LYS A 43 8.11 24.79 -0.81
CA LYS A 43 9.28 23.99 -1.20
C LYS A 43 8.87 22.59 -1.63
N VAL A 44 9.46 22.16 -2.74
CA VAL A 44 9.31 20.83 -3.33
C VAL A 44 10.69 20.43 -3.83
N GLU A 45 11.38 19.56 -3.10
CA GLU A 45 12.80 19.26 -3.33
C GLU A 45 13.07 17.77 -3.13
N ASN A 46 13.98 17.19 -3.93
CA ASN A 46 14.48 15.85 -3.61
C ASN A 46 15.31 15.91 -2.32
N THR A 47 15.13 14.97 -1.40
CA THR A 47 15.94 14.90 -0.17
C THR A 47 17.41 14.59 -0.45
N ILE A 48 17.67 13.91 -1.57
CA ILE A 48 18.98 13.65 -2.16
C ILE A 48 18.87 14.03 -3.64
N PRO A 49 19.87 14.70 -4.24
CA PRO A 49 19.82 15.07 -5.66
C PRO A 49 19.45 13.90 -6.58
N GLY A 50 18.34 14.04 -7.33
CA GLY A 50 17.82 13.01 -8.24
C GLY A 50 17.21 11.78 -7.55
N GLY A 51 17.11 11.76 -6.22
CA GLY A 51 16.51 10.68 -5.44
C GLY A 51 14.99 10.70 -5.49
N ASN A 52 14.38 9.59 -5.10
CA ASN A 52 12.93 9.38 -5.21
C ASN A 52 12.12 9.81 -3.98
N ILE A 53 12.78 10.29 -2.91
CA ILE A 53 12.10 10.85 -1.75
C ILE A 53 12.03 12.37 -1.92
N ILE A 54 10.82 12.91 -1.94
CA ILE A 54 10.56 14.33 -2.17
C ILE A 54 10.06 14.94 -0.87
N ALA A 55 10.79 15.93 -0.38
CA ALA A 55 10.39 16.76 0.74
C ALA A 55 9.40 17.82 0.24
N LEU A 56 8.23 17.84 0.86
CA LEU A 56 7.17 18.80 0.63
C LEU A 56 7.05 19.70 1.86
N SER A 57 7.06 21.02 1.67
CA SER A 57 6.81 21.93 2.78
C SER A 57 6.15 23.23 2.36
N ILE A 58 5.24 23.69 3.21
CA ILE A 58 4.73 25.06 3.26
C ILE A 58 4.73 25.54 4.72
N ASP A 59 4.56 26.84 4.93
CA ASP A 59 4.41 27.42 6.26
C ASP A 59 3.14 26.89 6.97
N GLU A 60 3.14 26.94 8.30
CA GLU A 60 1.99 26.51 9.11
C GLU A 60 0.80 27.48 8.97
N GLY A 61 -0.41 27.00 9.28
CA GLY A 61 -1.64 27.79 9.23
C GLY A 61 -2.38 27.74 7.88
N TYR A 62 -1.83 27.05 6.88
CA TYR A 62 -2.49 26.79 5.60
C TYR A 62 -3.08 25.37 5.54
N GLN A 63 -4.19 25.23 4.83
CA GLN A 63 -4.72 23.92 4.45
C GLN A 63 -4.22 23.57 3.06
N VAL A 64 -3.62 22.39 2.92
CA VAL A 64 -2.97 21.95 1.68
C VAL A 64 -3.41 20.55 1.30
N HIS A 65 -3.42 20.30 0.00
CA HIS A 65 -3.53 18.99 -0.61
C HIS A 65 -2.45 18.85 -1.69
N TRP A 66 -1.54 17.91 -1.47
CA TRP A 66 -0.48 17.54 -2.39
C TRP A 66 -0.92 16.36 -3.24
N GLU A 67 -0.57 16.39 -4.53
CA GLU A 67 -0.84 15.30 -5.47
C GLU A 67 0.35 15.08 -6.41
N VAL A 68 0.80 13.82 -6.52
CA VAL A 68 1.77 13.38 -7.54
C VAL A 68 1.67 11.86 -7.74
N GLU A 69 1.54 11.41 -8.98
CA GLU A 69 1.44 9.97 -9.33
C GLU A 69 0.38 9.19 -8.51
N GLY A 70 -0.73 9.83 -8.17
CA GLY A 70 -1.79 9.23 -7.34
C GLY A 70 -1.48 9.18 -5.83
N ILE A 71 -0.31 9.63 -5.40
CA ILE A 71 0.03 9.85 -3.99
C ILE A 71 -0.60 11.17 -3.56
N ASN A 72 -1.29 11.15 -2.41
CA ASN A 72 -1.96 12.29 -1.82
C ASN A 72 -1.44 12.58 -0.41
N SER A 73 -1.26 13.84 -0.05
CA SER A 73 -0.97 14.25 1.33
C SER A 73 -1.69 15.54 1.69
N PHE A 74 -2.08 15.67 2.96
CA PHE A 74 -2.71 16.88 3.50
C PHE A 74 -1.85 17.57 4.57
N LYS A 75 -0.61 17.08 4.77
CA LYS A 75 0.30 17.65 5.76
C LYS A 75 1.01 18.87 5.17
N THR A 76 1.21 19.89 5.99
CA THR A 76 2.01 21.06 5.62
C THR A 76 3.49 20.74 5.42
N LYS A 77 3.97 19.67 6.06
CA LYS A 77 5.31 19.08 5.87
C LYS A 77 5.19 17.57 5.71
N ASP A 78 5.72 17.01 4.64
CA ASP A 78 5.72 15.56 4.41
C ASP A 78 6.91 15.11 3.57
N ASN A 79 7.19 13.82 3.60
CA ASN A 79 8.11 13.17 2.67
C ASN A 79 7.35 12.11 1.89
N ILE A 80 7.31 12.26 0.57
CA ILE A 80 6.67 11.28 -0.33
C ILE A 80 7.73 10.48 -1.06
N ARG A 81 7.50 9.18 -1.25
CA ARG A 81 8.42 8.29 -1.98
C ARG A 81 7.82 7.95 -3.33
N LEU A 82 8.45 8.45 -4.39
CA LEU A 82 8.08 8.16 -5.78
C LEU A 82 8.63 6.80 -6.20
N ARG A 83 7.90 6.12 -7.09
CA ARG A 83 8.18 4.72 -7.47
C ARG A 83 8.78 4.57 -8.86
N THR A 84 8.80 5.65 -9.63
CA THR A 84 9.25 5.61 -11.02
C THR A 84 10.23 6.73 -11.32
N LEU A 85 11.08 6.51 -12.32
CA LEU A 85 12.04 7.49 -12.80
C LEU A 85 11.38 8.52 -13.73
N GLY A 86 12.10 9.60 -14.01
CA GLY A 86 11.74 10.64 -14.97
C GLY A 86 11.20 11.90 -14.32
N GLU A 87 10.67 12.79 -15.17
CA GLU A 87 10.05 14.04 -14.76
C GLU A 87 8.72 13.79 -14.04
N LYS A 88 8.48 14.52 -12.95
CA LYS A 88 7.27 14.40 -12.11
C LYS A 88 6.70 15.78 -11.83
N ILE A 89 5.38 15.89 -11.91
CA ILE A 89 4.66 17.12 -11.60
C ILE A 89 4.00 16.95 -10.24
N VAL A 90 4.51 17.68 -9.26
CA VAL A 90 3.90 17.81 -7.94
C VAL A 90 2.91 18.96 -7.98
N THR A 91 1.64 18.67 -7.68
CA THR A 91 0.58 19.68 -7.57
C THR A 91 0.34 19.97 -6.09
N CYS A 92 0.42 21.24 -5.72
CA CYS A 92 0.11 21.77 -4.39
C CYS A 92 -1.19 22.59 -4.48
N ASN A 93 -2.27 22.07 -3.93
CA ASN A 93 -3.56 22.74 -3.85
C ASN A 93 -3.69 23.39 -2.47
N VAL A 94 -3.80 24.72 -2.42
CA VAL A 94 -3.87 25.47 -1.15
C VAL A 94 -5.17 26.23 -1.08
N LEU A 95 -5.83 26.15 0.07
CA LEU A 95 -7.05 26.92 0.32
C LEU A 95 -6.70 28.38 0.63
N THR A 96 -7.21 29.30 -0.20
CA THR A 96 -7.13 30.75 0.00
C THR A 96 -8.52 31.34 0.23
N LYS A 97 -8.59 32.63 0.57
CA LYS A 97 -9.88 33.32 0.73
C LYS A 97 -10.71 33.33 -0.56
N GLY A 98 -10.06 33.31 -1.72
CA GLY A 98 -10.70 33.33 -3.04
C GLY A 98 -10.97 31.93 -3.62
N GLY A 99 -10.73 30.87 -2.85
CA GLY A 99 -10.87 29.48 -3.27
C GLY A 99 -9.52 28.74 -3.31
N ILE A 100 -9.52 27.57 -3.94
CA ILE A 100 -8.34 26.69 -4.02
C ILE A 100 -7.43 27.17 -5.15
N VAL A 101 -6.16 27.42 -4.82
CA VAL A 101 -5.12 27.74 -5.78
C VAL A 101 -4.24 26.51 -6.01
N SER A 102 -4.10 26.08 -7.27
CA SER A 102 -3.24 24.95 -7.66
C SER A 102 -1.90 25.45 -8.17
N ILE A 103 -0.82 25.07 -7.49
CA ILE A 103 0.56 25.41 -7.83
C ILE A 103 1.26 24.14 -8.30
N LYS A 104 1.96 24.20 -9.44
CA LYS A 104 2.70 23.05 -9.99
C LYS A 104 4.19 23.25 -9.83
N ARG A 105 4.89 22.20 -9.41
CA ARG A 105 6.35 22.13 -9.37
C ARG A 105 6.82 20.87 -10.07
N THR A 106 7.80 21.04 -10.95
CA THR A 106 8.43 19.94 -11.67
C THR A 106 9.68 19.51 -10.93
N ILE A 107 9.84 18.21 -10.75
CA ILE A 107 11.04 17.58 -10.19
C ILE A 107 11.50 16.47 -11.12
N GLU A 108 12.78 16.13 -11.05
CA GLU A 108 13.35 15.02 -11.80
C GLU A 108 13.79 13.92 -10.82
N VAL A 109 13.38 12.68 -11.10
CA VAL A 109 13.83 11.49 -10.37
C VAL A 109 14.73 10.68 -11.29
N THR A 110 16.03 10.70 -11.04
CA THR A 110 17.03 9.98 -11.85
C THR A 110 17.47 8.67 -11.21
N SER A 111 17.15 8.45 -9.94
CA SER A 111 17.53 7.27 -9.19
C SER A 111 16.47 6.84 -8.17
N LEU A 112 16.37 5.53 -7.95
CA LEU A 112 15.58 4.91 -6.88
C LEU A 112 16.54 4.31 -5.84
N PRO A 113 17.08 5.11 -4.91
CA PRO A 113 17.94 4.60 -3.84
C PRO A 113 17.17 3.68 -2.90
N ASP A 114 17.93 2.82 -2.20
CA ASP A 114 17.44 1.97 -1.11
C ASP A 114 16.32 1.01 -1.52
N LEU A 115 16.40 0.47 -2.74
CA LEU A 115 15.57 -0.66 -3.14
C LEU A 115 16.03 -1.94 -2.42
N VAL A 116 15.06 -2.72 -1.97
CA VAL A 116 15.26 -4.08 -1.52
C VAL A 116 15.86 -4.88 -2.68
N LYS A 117 16.92 -5.63 -2.41
CA LYS A 117 17.58 -6.48 -3.41
C LYS A 117 16.84 -7.79 -3.60
N GLU A 118 16.90 -8.33 -4.81
CA GLU A 118 16.50 -9.70 -5.07
C GLU A 118 17.42 -10.70 -4.35
N PRO A 119 16.89 -11.85 -3.91
CA PRO A 119 15.51 -12.32 -4.11
C PRO A 119 14.50 -11.82 -3.07
N LEU A 120 14.93 -11.15 -1.99
CA LEU A 120 14.03 -10.65 -0.95
C LEU A 120 12.95 -9.71 -1.50
N ALA A 121 13.27 -8.89 -2.51
CA ALA A 121 12.32 -8.02 -3.18
C ALA A 121 11.11 -8.76 -3.78
N PHE A 122 11.28 -10.01 -4.22
CA PHE A 122 10.16 -10.80 -4.68
C PHE A 122 9.19 -11.14 -3.55
N LEU A 123 9.67 -11.29 -2.31
CA LEU A 123 8.88 -11.58 -1.12
C LEU A 123 8.14 -10.36 -0.58
N ILE A 124 8.75 -9.17 -0.62
CA ILE A 124 8.29 -7.97 0.10
C ILE A 124 8.15 -6.69 -0.74
N ASP A 125 8.26 -6.78 -2.07
CA ASP A 125 8.39 -5.65 -3.00
C ASP A 125 9.75 -4.91 -2.93
N TYR A 126 10.15 -4.26 -4.03
CA TYR A 126 11.41 -3.51 -4.10
C TYR A 126 11.46 -2.31 -3.16
N PHE A 127 10.31 -1.78 -2.73
CA PHE A 127 10.26 -0.68 -1.76
C PHE A 127 10.11 -1.17 -0.31
N GLY A 128 9.84 -2.47 -0.11
CA GLY A 128 9.61 -3.08 1.19
C GLY A 128 8.20 -2.92 1.73
N ASP A 129 7.27 -2.34 0.96
CA ASP A 129 5.87 -2.11 1.38
C ASP A 129 5.08 -3.40 1.58
N GLY A 130 5.62 -4.51 1.09
CA GLY A 130 5.16 -5.84 1.40
C GLY A 130 4.29 -6.49 0.35
N LYS A 131 4.21 -7.82 0.46
CA LYS A 131 3.37 -8.66 -0.39
C LYS A 131 2.65 -9.71 0.46
N THR A 132 1.35 -9.82 0.21
CA THR A 132 0.45 -10.90 0.63
C THR A 132 0.55 -12.13 -0.27
N TRP A 133 0.74 -13.27 0.37
CA TRP A 133 0.83 -14.60 -0.19
C TRP A 133 -0.33 -15.45 0.35
N VAL A 134 -0.84 -16.34 -0.50
CA VAL A 134 -1.89 -17.29 -0.17
C VAL A 134 -1.51 -18.66 -0.71
N TYR A 135 -2.12 -19.73 -0.20
CA TYR A 135 -1.93 -21.05 -0.78
C TYR A 135 -2.28 -21.07 -2.27
N ALA A 136 -1.46 -21.76 -3.05
CA ALA A 136 -1.61 -21.91 -4.49
C ALA A 136 -2.70 -22.94 -4.85
N THR A 137 -3.93 -22.72 -4.36
CA THR A 137 -5.06 -23.66 -4.47
C THR A 137 -5.54 -23.95 -5.89
N ASP A 138 -5.08 -23.18 -6.88
CA ASP A 138 -5.34 -23.34 -8.31
C ASP A 138 -4.15 -23.88 -9.11
N PHE A 139 -3.04 -24.23 -8.45
CA PHE A 139 -1.88 -24.83 -9.10
C PHE A 139 -2.14 -26.30 -9.46
N GLY A 140 -1.87 -26.68 -10.71
CA GLY A 140 -2.08 -28.05 -11.19
C GLY A 140 -3.56 -28.44 -11.13
N ASP A 141 -3.87 -29.54 -10.46
CA ASP A 141 -5.24 -29.99 -10.18
C ASP A 141 -5.83 -29.40 -8.89
N GLY A 142 -5.12 -28.46 -8.26
CA GLY A 142 -5.50 -27.82 -7.00
C GLY A 142 -5.05 -28.58 -5.74
N THR A 143 -4.32 -29.69 -5.87
CA THR A 143 -3.93 -30.53 -4.72
C THR A 143 -2.46 -30.35 -4.29
N GLN A 144 -1.67 -29.56 -5.03
CA GLN A 144 -0.20 -29.48 -4.87
C GLN A 144 0.28 -28.18 -4.20
N HIS A 145 -0.50 -27.66 -3.24
CA HIS A 145 -0.16 -26.43 -2.50
C HIS A 145 0.31 -26.66 -1.05
N TRP A 146 0.03 -27.84 -0.50
CA TRP A 146 0.49 -28.27 0.81
C TRP A 146 0.56 -29.80 0.80
N TYR A 147 1.77 -30.37 0.75
CA TYR A 147 1.94 -31.79 0.46
C TYR A 147 3.22 -32.40 1.04
N LEU A 148 3.19 -33.72 1.19
CA LEU A 148 4.31 -34.55 1.57
C LEU A 148 5.16 -34.87 0.33
N SER A 149 6.47 -34.72 0.45
CA SER A 149 7.43 -35.05 -0.60
C SER A 149 8.53 -35.98 -0.09
N ALA A 150 9.40 -36.42 -1.00
CA ALA A 150 10.67 -37.00 -0.60
C ALA A 150 11.49 -35.99 0.22
N PRO A 151 12.23 -36.42 1.27
CA PRO A 151 13.07 -35.51 2.06
C PRO A 151 14.28 -34.97 1.29
N TYR A 152 14.61 -35.55 0.13
CA TYR A 152 15.73 -35.15 -0.72
C TYR A 152 15.28 -34.54 -2.06
N ALA A 153 13.99 -34.59 -2.39
CA ALA A 153 13.43 -34.05 -3.62
C ALA A 153 12.06 -33.44 -3.32
N TRP A 154 12.03 -32.11 -3.23
CA TRP A 154 10.83 -31.36 -2.84
C TRP A 154 9.71 -31.48 -3.87
N ASP A 155 10.04 -31.71 -5.13
CA ASP A 155 9.12 -31.84 -6.26
C ASP A 155 8.60 -33.27 -6.45
N GLU A 156 9.16 -34.25 -5.73
CA GLU A 156 8.68 -35.62 -5.73
C GLU A 156 7.50 -35.78 -4.76
N LEU A 157 6.28 -35.61 -5.27
CA LEU A 157 5.03 -35.78 -4.50
C LEU A 157 4.89 -37.22 -4.00
N TRP A 158 4.89 -37.40 -2.66
CA TRP A 158 4.62 -38.68 -2.01
C TRP A 158 3.17 -38.81 -1.58
N TRP A 159 2.59 -37.73 -1.07
CA TRP A 159 1.19 -37.70 -0.65
C TRP A 159 0.64 -36.28 -0.69
N SER A 160 -0.56 -36.12 -1.26
CA SER A 160 -1.34 -34.89 -1.16
C SER A 160 -2.49 -35.11 -0.17
N PRO A 161 -2.42 -34.54 1.05
CA PRO A 161 -3.49 -34.65 2.03
C PRO A 161 -4.83 -34.13 1.49
N ILE A 162 -4.77 -33.10 0.65
CA ILE A 162 -5.96 -32.45 0.07
C ILE A 162 -6.74 -33.42 -0.81
N ALA A 163 -6.07 -34.32 -1.55
CA ALA A 163 -6.72 -35.33 -2.38
C ALA A 163 -7.56 -36.32 -1.54
N ASP A 164 -7.19 -36.51 -0.27
CA ASP A 164 -7.89 -37.37 0.69
C ASP A 164 -8.89 -36.58 1.57
N GLY A 165 -9.10 -35.29 1.29
CA GLY A 165 -9.98 -34.42 2.07
C GLY A 165 -9.39 -33.97 3.42
N VAL A 166 -8.07 -34.05 3.58
CA VAL A 166 -7.35 -33.58 4.77
C VAL A 166 -6.80 -32.17 4.52
N SER A 167 -6.97 -31.28 5.49
CA SER A 167 -6.49 -29.90 5.46
C SER A 167 -5.65 -29.58 6.71
N PRO A 168 -4.73 -28.59 6.64
CA PRO A 168 -4.06 -28.08 7.83
C PRO A 168 -5.06 -27.45 8.80
N GLU A 169 -4.71 -27.37 10.08
CA GLU A 169 -5.56 -26.77 11.12
C GLU A 169 -5.97 -25.32 10.80
N ASP A 170 -5.07 -24.55 10.18
CA ASP A 170 -5.29 -23.15 9.82
C ASP A 170 -6.13 -22.96 8.53
N GLY A 171 -6.40 -24.04 7.79
CA GLY A 171 -7.08 -24.00 6.51
C GLY A 171 -6.28 -23.33 5.38
N PHE A 172 -6.95 -23.09 4.24
CA PHE A 172 -6.33 -22.53 3.02
C PHE A 172 -6.78 -21.10 2.69
N GLN A 173 -7.59 -20.48 3.56
CA GLN A 173 -7.96 -19.07 3.44
C GLN A 173 -6.90 -18.13 4.04
N THR A 174 -5.81 -18.70 4.57
CA THR A 174 -4.77 -17.93 5.23
C THR A 174 -4.07 -16.98 4.29
N GLU A 175 -3.87 -15.76 4.77
CA GLU A 175 -3.08 -14.71 4.12
C GLU A 175 -1.81 -14.45 4.91
N ILE A 176 -0.66 -14.48 4.23
CA ILE A 176 0.65 -14.23 4.80
C ILE A 176 1.22 -12.97 4.17
N PHE A 177 1.36 -11.90 4.94
CA PHE A 177 1.89 -10.63 4.48
C PHE A 177 3.31 -10.43 5.00
N PHE A 178 4.29 -10.39 4.10
CA PHE A 178 5.68 -10.05 4.45
C PHE A 178 5.95 -8.60 4.08
N GLN A 179 6.64 -7.86 4.95
CA GLN A 179 7.02 -6.47 4.73
C GLN A 179 8.34 -6.11 5.40
N LYS A 180 8.89 -4.93 5.07
CA LYS A 180 10.03 -4.33 5.74
C LYS A 180 9.69 -2.94 6.26
N ALA A 181 9.81 -2.75 7.57
CA ALA A 181 9.68 -1.45 8.22
C ALA A 181 11.03 -1.04 8.81
N GLY A 182 11.66 -0.03 8.22
CA GLY A 182 13.05 0.32 8.56
C GLY A 182 13.97 -0.86 8.22
N ASP A 183 14.72 -1.36 9.22
CA ASP A 183 15.60 -2.53 9.07
C ASP A 183 14.97 -3.85 9.54
N LYS A 184 13.71 -3.80 9.99
CA LYS A 184 13.01 -4.99 10.48
C LYS A 184 12.16 -5.63 9.39
N LEU A 185 12.27 -6.95 9.28
CA LEU A 185 11.44 -7.81 8.45
C LEU A 185 10.33 -8.39 9.32
N SER A 186 9.08 -8.14 8.94
CA SER A 186 7.92 -8.64 9.67
C SER A 186 6.95 -9.39 8.77
N MET A 187 6.34 -10.40 9.36
CA MET A 187 5.32 -11.24 8.76
C MET A 187 4.02 -11.08 9.56
N SER A 188 2.91 -10.96 8.87
CA SER A 188 1.58 -10.97 9.46
C SER A 188 0.76 -12.11 8.86
N VAL A 189 0.09 -12.88 9.70
CA VAL A 189 -0.72 -14.03 9.29
C VAL A 189 -2.16 -13.78 9.72
N VAL A 190 -3.08 -13.87 8.77
CA VAL A 190 -4.54 -13.80 8.99
C VAL A 190 -5.12 -15.14 8.55
N LYS A 191 -5.57 -15.97 9.49
CA LYS A 191 -6.00 -17.36 9.20
C LYS A 191 -7.35 -17.41 8.49
N SER A 192 -8.28 -16.54 8.88
CA SER A 192 -9.60 -16.41 8.25
C SER A 192 -9.98 -14.95 7.99
N PRO A 193 -10.83 -14.66 6.99
CA PRO A 193 -11.34 -13.31 6.75
C PRO A 193 -12.00 -12.71 8.00
N GLY A 194 -11.49 -11.57 8.46
CA GLY A 194 -12.01 -10.83 9.62
C GLY A 194 -11.37 -11.21 10.96
N GLU A 195 -10.41 -12.13 10.99
CA GLU A 195 -9.58 -12.37 12.16
C GLU A 195 -8.49 -11.31 12.32
N GLU A 196 -8.08 -11.09 13.57
CA GLU A 196 -6.97 -10.19 13.89
C GLU A 196 -5.64 -10.79 13.40
N PRO A 197 -4.77 -9.98 12.74
CA PRO A 197 -3.47 -10.47 12.29
C PRO A 197 -2.56 -10.87 13.45
N GLN A 198 -1.99 -12.08 13.37
CA GLN A 198 -0.84 -12.47 14.17
C GLN A 198 0.42 -11.93 13.53
N VAL A 199 1.32 -11.31 14.30
CA VAL A 199 2.52 -10.64 13.77
C VAL A 199 3.76 -11.23 14.40
N SER A 200 4.74 -11.57 13.56
CA SER A 200 6.06 -12.04 13.99
C SER A 200 7.17 -11.42 13.14
N GLU A 201 8.41 -11.55 13.57
CA GLU A 201 9.58 -11.24 12.76
C GLU A 201 9.98 -12.48 11.94
N PHE A 202 10.63 -12.24 10.79
CA PHE A 202 11.23 -13.30 9.99
C PHE A 202 12.64 -12.91 9.55
N LEU A 203 13.47 -13.92 9.30
CA LEU A 203 14.80 -13.76 8.73
C LEU A 203 14.82 -14.37 7.34
N PHE A 204 15.52 -13.71 6.42
CA PHE A 204 15.73 -14.19 5.07
C PHE A 204 17.22 -14.16 4.73
N ASP A 205 17.80 -15.34 4.49
CA ASP A 205 19.18 -15.48 4.03
C ASP A 205 19.16 -15.69 2.51
N SER A 206 19.51 -14.65 1.76
CA SER A 206 19.54 -14.69 0.29
C SER A 206 20.67 -15.53 -0.29
N GLN A 207 21.72 -15.83 0.49
CA GLN A 207 22.84 -16.66 0.03
C GLN A 207 22.50 -18.14 0.17
N LYS A 208 21.85 -18.51 1.28
CA LYS A 208 21.42 -19.89 1.53
C LYS A 208 20.03 -20.19 0.99
N MET A 209 19.29 -19.17 0.58
CA MET A 209 17.88 -19.27 0.20
C MET A 209 17.06 -19.92 1.31
N THR A 210 17.12 -19.35 2.51
CA THR A 210 16.35 -19.82 3.67
C THR A 210 15.48 -18.73 4.26
N LEU A 211 14.29 -19.10 4.70
CA LEU A 211 13.35 -18.25 5.43
C LEU A 211 13.16 -18.84 6.84
N THR A 212 13.44 -18.06 7.87
CA THR A 212 13.24 -18.46 9.27
C THR A 212 12.14 -17.61 9.87
N VAL A 213 11.13 -18.25 10.44
CA VAL A 213 10.08 -17.58 11.22
C VAL A 213 10.51 -17.60 12.68
N ILE A 214 10.36 -16.47 13.41
CA ILE A 214 10.84 -16.37 14.79
C ILE A 214 9.82 -16.92 15.80
N GLU A 215 8.52 -16.72 15.55
CA GLU A 215 7.44 -17.26 16.36
C GLU A 215 6.55 -18.17 15.52
N ASP A 216 6.05 -19.25 16.11
CA ASP A 216 5.24 -20.25 15.42
C ASP A 216 3.82 -19.74 15.11
N ILE A 217 3.73 -18.90 14.07
CA ILE A 217 2.48 -18.34 13.53
C ILE A 217 2.27 -18.68 12.05
N PHE A 218 3.25 -19.36 11.43
CA PHE A 218 3.17 -19.71 10.02
C PHE A 218 2.10 -20.80 9.82
N PRO A 219 1.29 -20.77 8.75
CA PRO A 219 0.22 -21.74 8.61
C PRO A 219 0.73 -23.14 8.23
N GLY A 220 0.03 -24.17 8.73
CA GLY A 220 0.33 -25.57 8.42
C GLY A 220 1.64 -26.04 9.05
N MET A 221 1.99 -25.49 10.22
CA MET A 221 3.16 -25.86 11.02
C MET A 221 2.95 -27.14 11.85
N ASP A 222 1.73 -27.68 11.90
CA ASP A 222 1.37 -28.97 12.49
C ASP A 222 2.18 -30.15 11.92
N HIS A 223 2.69 -30.00 10.69
CA HIS A 223 3.56 -30.97 10.02
C HIS A 223 5.00 -30.49 9.81
N ALA A 224 5.33 -29.26 10.26
CA ALA A 224 6.70 -28.75 10.26
C ALA A 224 7.53 -29.35 11.41
N TYR A 225 8.85 -29.32 11.25
CA TYR A 225 9.78 -29.84 12.26
C TYR A 225 10.81 -28.81 12.72
N LYS A 226 10.93 -27.69 11.99
CA LYS A 226 11.87 -26.61 12.25
C LYS A 226 11.16 -25.28 11.99
N ASP A 227 11.74 -24.19 12.47
CA ASP A 227 11.23 -22.84 12.16
C ASP A 227 11.86 -22.24 10.89
N THR A 228 12.73 -23.01 10.22
CA THR A 228 13.47 -22.58 9.02
C THR A 228 13.09 -23.44 7.82
N PHE A 229 12.77 -22.76 6.74
CA PHE A 229 12.41 -23.33 5.45
C PHE A 229 13.52 -23.10 4.43
N ASP A 230 13.75 -24.09 3.59
CA ASP A 230 14.44 -23.90 2.33
C ASP A 230 13.48 -23.21 1.34
N VAL A 231 13.94 -22.15 0.71
CA VAL A 231 13.22 -21.44 -0.36
C VAL A 231 13.61 -22.08 -1.68
N LYS A 232 12.74 -22.93 -2.23
CA LYS A 232 12.98 -23.65 -3.50
C LYS A 232 12.61 -22.81 -4.70
N ILE A 233 11.54 -22.02 -4.60
CA ILE A 233 11.12 -21.06 -5.62
C ILE A 233 10.79 -19.74 -4.92
N ILE A 234 11.28 -18.64 -5.48
CA ILE A 234 10.83 -17.30 -5.16
C ILE A 234 10.94 -16.43 -6.42
N ASN A 235 9.80 -15.93 -6.88
CA ASN A 235 9.71 -14.99 -7.99
C ASN A 235 8.50 -14.06 -7.76
N GLU A 236 8.11 -13.30 -8.77
CA GLU A 236 7.02 -12.31 -8.65
C GLU A 236 5.69 -12.89 -8.14
N ASN A 237 5.37 -14.14 -8.52
CA ASN A 237 4.05 -14.73 -8.28
C ASN A 237 4.07 -16.03 -7.49
N GLU A 238 5.23 -16.64 -7.30
CA GLU A 238 5.35 -17.97 -6.70
C GLU A 238 6.42 -18.02 -5.60
N LEU A 239 6.05 -18.67 -4.50
CA LEU A 239 6.91 -18.95 -3.36
C LEU A 239 6.72 -20.42 -2.98
N VAL A 240 7.79 -21.20 -3.06
CA VAL A 240 7.79 -22.61 -2.62
C VAL A 240 8.78 -22.76 -1.48
N LEU A 241 8.25 -23.15 -0.33
CA LEU A 241 9.00 -23.45 0.88
C LEU A 241 9.04 -24.95 1.11
N PHE A 242 10.16 -25.43 1.63
CA PHE A 242 10.40 -26.84 1.87
C PHE A 242 11.07 -27.06 3.22
N GLN A 243 10.72 -28.15 3.89
CA GLN A 243 11.47 -28.68 5.02
C GLN A 243 11.76 -30.16 4.83
N ASP A 244 13.01 -30.53 5.04
CA ASP A 244 13.45 -31.92 5.15
C ASP A 244 13.23 -32.45 6.58
N GLY A 245 12.97 -33.75 6.70
CA GLY A 245 12.75 -34.39 7.99
C GLY A 245 11.48 -33.92 8.70
N ALA A 246 10.49 -33.45 7.93
CA ALA A 246 9.15 -33.10 8.38
C ALA A 246 8.28 -34.37 8.55
N GLY A 247 7.06 -34.21 9.09
CA GLY A 247 6.11 -35.31 9.31
C GLY A 247 6.41 -36.23 10.51
N ALA A 248 5.49 -37.13 10.83
CA ALA A 248 5.51 -37.93 12.06
C ALA A 248 6.77 -38.82 12.24
N GLY A 249 7.36 -39.28 11.13
CA GLY A 249 8.55 -40.13 11.12
C GLY A 249 9.87 -39.37 10.98
N LYS A 250 9.84 -38.05 10.79
CA LYS A 250 11.01 -37.20 10.48
C LYS A 250 11.87 -37.71 9.32
N ASN A 251 11.25 -38.41 8.38
CA ASN A 251 11.89 -39.07 7.24
C ASN A 251 11.22 -38.67 5.91
N SER A 252 10.40 -37.61 5.94
CA SER A 252 9.71 -37.05 4.79
C SER A 252 10.06 -35.58 4.60
N GLY A 253 9.80 -35.09 3.40
CA GLY A 253 9.77 -33.67 3.10
C GLY A 253 8.36 -33.12 3.24
N TRP A 254 8.24 -31.84 3.55
CA TRP A 254 6.97 -31.12 3.46
C TRP A 254 7.13 -29.84 2.65
N VAL A 255 6.13 -29.56 1.81
CA VAL A 255 6.14 -28.42 0.89
C VAL A 255 4.95 -27.52 1.12
N TRP A 256 5.20 -26.22 1.16
CA TRP A 256 4.21 -25.17 1.09
C TRP A 256 4.41 -24.41 -0.21
N ARG A 257 3.46 -24.51 -1.13
CA ARG A 257 3.44 -23.71 -2.37
C ARG A 257 2.40 -22.61 -2.22
N LEU A 258 2.91 -21.39 -2.26
CA LEU A 258 2.19 -20.15 -2.12
C LEU A 258 2.24 -19.38 -3.43
N LYS A 259 1.25 -18.51 -3.62
CA LYS A 259 1.21 -17.57 -4.73
C LYS A 259 0.86 -16.17 -4.24
N ARG A 260 1.16 -15.17 -5.07
CA ARG A 260 0.72 -13.80 -4.81
C ARG A 260 -0.81 -13.73 -4.75
N LYS A 261 -1.37 -13.08 -3.73
CA LYS A 261 -2.81 -12.82 -3.67
C LYS A 261 -3.25 -12.07 -4.94
N GLY A 262 -4.25 -12.59 -5.64
CA GLY A 262 -4.76 -12.05 -6.91
C GLY A 262 -4.14 -12.68 -8.17
N TYR A 263 -3.01 -13.38 -8.06
CA TYR A 263 -2.47 -14.17 -9.17
C TYR A 263 -3.28 -15.46 -9.37
N LYS A 264 -3.40 -15.90 -10.63
CA LYS A 264 -4.01 -17.18 -11.00
C LYS A 264 -3.09 -17.94 -11.94
N TYR A 265 -2.92 -19.24 -11.68
CA TYR A 265 -2.27 -20.11 -12.64
C TYR A 265 -3.19 -20.29 -13.85
N LEU A 266 -2.63 -20.17 -15.05
CA LEU A 266 -3.33 -20.49 -16.29
C LEU A 266 -3.14 -22.00 -16.52
N ASN A 267 -4.14 -22.78 -16.17
CA ASN A 267 -4.19 -24.22 -16.48
C ASN A 267 -4.63 -24.44 -17.94
#